data_AF-A0ABD5WEW9-F1
#
_entry.id   AF-A0ABD5WEW9-F1
#
_cell.length_a   1.000
_cell.length_b   1.000
_cell.length_c   1.000
_cell.angle_alpha   90.00
_cell.angle_beta   90.00
_cell.angle_gamma   90.00
#
_symmetry.space_group_name_H-M   'P 1'
#
loop_
_entity.id
_entity.type
_entity.pdbx_description
1 polymer ?
#
loop_
_entity_poly.entity_id
_entity_poly.type
_entity_poly.pdbx_seq_one_letter_code
_entity_poly.pdbx_strand_id
1 'polypeptide(L)'
;MSESAADTERVAVTARVPAYQKEAWVADAERLGMSQSEFVRTMVQAGRRDLGIADEFGSPPGVDAPADDGRTEPASEGGDLEGGSPPTNPRGNDLETTLLEALEREGVVSFDGLVEAVAGDVEERVDETMGDLQSRGLVRYSGRDGGYVRVER
;
A
#
# COMPACT_ATOMS: atom_id res chain seq x y z
N MET A 1 -10.24 -2.91 44.23
CA MET A 1 -10.45 -1.91 43.16
C MET A 1 -9.07 -1.42 42.75
N SER A 2 -8.51 -1.95 41.67
CA SER A 2 -7.38 -1.33 40.96
C SER A 2 -7.69 -1.46 39.47
N GLU A 3 -7.84 -0.29 38.85
CA GLU A 3 -8.26 -0.06 37.48
C GLU A 3 -7.31 -0.69 36.45
N SER A 4 -7.94 -1.37 35.48
CA SER A 4 -7.52 -1.63 34.09
C SER A 4 -6.02 -1.41 33.78
N ALA A 5 -5.22 -2.47 33.93
CA ALA A 5 -4.06 -2.64 33.06
C ALA A 5 -4.60 -2.67 31.63
N ALA A 6 -4.44 -1.56 30.91
CA ALA A 6 -4.86 -1.44 29.53
C ALA A 6 -4.37 -2.67 28.76
N ASP A 7 -5.27 -3.23 27.96
CA ASP A 7 -5.05 -4.40 27.13
C ASP A 7 -3.99 -4.03 26.07
N THR A 8 -2.71 -4.12 26.47
CA THR A 8 -1.55 -3.72 25.65
C THR A 8 -1.12 -4.87 24.75
N GLU A 9 -2.11 -5.56 24.19
CA GLU A 9 -1.89 -6.61 23.21
C GLU A 9 -1.26 -5.98 21.96
N ARG A 10 -0.06 -6.46 21.61
CA ARG A 10 0.66 -6.00 20.43
C ARG A 10 0.26 -6.87 19.25
N VAL A 11 -0.48 -6.30 18.32
CA VAL A 11 -0.83 -6.96 17.06
C VAL A 11 0.19 -6.58 15.99
N ALA A 12 0.68 -7.56 15.24
CA ALA A 12 1.58 -7.32 14.12
C ALA A 12 0.79 -6.73 12.93
N VAL A 13 1.30 -5.64 12.35
CA VAL A 13 0.74 -5.02 11.15
C VAL A 13 1.74 -5.21 10.00
N THR A 14 1.28 -5.74 8.88
CA THR A 14 2.08 -5.88 7.65
C THR A 14 1.55 -4.92 6.59
N ALA A 15 2.44 -4.15 5.97
CA ALA A 15 2.12 -3.27 4.85
C ALA A 15 3.02 -3.60 3.65
N ARG A 16 2.47 -3.52 2.44
CA ARG A 16 3.23 -3.66 1.19
C ARG A 16 3.60 -2.29 0.65
N VAL A 17 4.88 -2.12 0.33
CA VAL A 17 5.42 -0.91 -0.31
C VAL A 17 6.35 -1.29 -1.45
N PRO A 18 6.50 -0.43 -2.47
CA PRO A 18 7.50 -0.63 -3.51
C PRO A 18 8.91 -0.85 -2.94
N ALA A 19 9.70 -1.70 -3.60
CA ALA A 19 11.03 -2.11 -3.11
C ALA A 19 11.96 -0.91 -2.86
N TYR A 20 11.99 0.06 -3.78
CA TYR A 20 12.82 1.27 -3.64
C TYR A 20 12.45 2.10 -2.39
N GLN A 21 11.17 2.10 -2.00
CA GLN A 21 10.69 2.85 -0.85
C GLN A 21 11.13 2.17 0.45
N LYS A 22 11.06 0.83 0.48
CA LYS A 22 11.60 0.05 1.60
C LYS A 22 13.11 0.26 1.75
N GLU A 23 13.86 0.27 0.65
CA GLU A 23 15.31 0.52 0.67
C GLU A 23 15.65 1.89 1.26
N ALA A 24 14.92 2.94 0.88
CA ALA A 24 15.08 4.26 1.46
C ALA A 24 14.85 4.27 2.99
N TRP A 25 13.81 3.58 3.46
CA TRP A 25 13.52 3.47 4.89
C TRP A 25 14.56 2.67 5.66
N VAL A 26 15.13 1.62 5.06
CA VAL A 26 16.23 0.86 5.66
C VAL A 26 17.44 1.77 5.86
N ALA A 27 17.81 2.54 4.84
CA ALA A 27 18.92 3.48 4.93
C ALA A 27 18.69 4.58 5.99
N ASP A 28 17.45 5.09 6.09
CA ASP A 28 17.08 6.06 7.11
C ASP A 28 17.12 5.48 8.53
N ALA A 29 16.66 4.24 8.71
CA ALA A 29 16.70 3.54 9.99
C ALA A 29 18.16 3.30 10.44
N GLU A 30 19.04 2.87 9.52
CA GLU A 30 20.47 2.72 9.79
C GLU A 30 21.12 4.06 10.18
N ARG A 31 20.79 5.15 9.48
CA ARG A 31 21.29 6.50 9.80
C ARG A 31 20.87 6.94 11.21
N LEU A 32 19.66 6.55 11.64
CA LEU A 32 19.12 6.87 12.96
C LEU A 32 19.51 5.85 14.04
N GLY A 33 20.22 4.78 13.68
CA GLY A 33 20.58 3.70 14.61
C GLY A 33 19.38 2.91 15.15
N MET A 34 18.27 2.92 14.41
CA MET A 34 17.00 2.31 14.81
C MET A 34 16.78 0.99 14.09
N SER A 35 16.00 0.09 14.72
CA SER A 35 15.48 -1.07 14.00
C SER A 35 14.44 -0.65 12.95
N GLN A 36 14.28 -1.42 11.87
CA GLN A 36 13.28 -1.11 10.82
C GLN A 36 11.87 -0.97 11.39
N SER A 37 11.49 -1.85 12.33
CA SER A 37 10.18 -1.81 12.99
C SER A 37 10.00 -0.58 13.88
N GLU A 38 11.06 -0.10 14.52
CA GLU A 38 11.06 1.11 15.35
C GLU A 38 10.97 2.38 14.50
N PHE A 39 11.70 2.43 13.39
CA PHE A 39 11.63 3.52 12.42
C PHE A 39 10.21 3.64 11.83
N VAL A 40 9.63 2.54 11.36
CA VAL A 40 8.26 2.51 10.83
C VAL A 40 7.25 2.92 11.90
N ARG A 41 7.42 2.45 13.14
CA ARG A 41 6.54 2.83 14.24
C ARG A 41 6.57 4.35 14.50
N THR A 42 7.76 4.96 14.53
CA THR A 42 7.92 6.40 14.73
C THR A 42 7.27 7.20 13.59
N MET A 43 7.48 6.79 12.34
CA MET A 43 6.89 7.44 11.17
C MET A 43 5.35 7.36 11.17
N VAL A 44 4.81 6.18 11.46
CA VAL A 44 3.35 5.97 11.51
C VAL A 44 2.74 6.73 12.69
N GLN A 45 3.41 6.76 13.85
CA GLN A 45 2.95 7.53 15.00
C GLN A 45 2.98 9.03 14.75
N ALA A 46 4.01 9.54 14.06
CA ALA A 46 4.06 10.94 13.63
C ALA A 46 2.91 11.26 12.67
N GLY A 47 2.73 10.47 11.61
CA GLY A 47 1.62 10.69 10.67
C GLY A 47 0.23 10.55 11.30
N ARG A 48 0.02 9.64 12.25
CA ARG A 48 -1.25 9.52 13.00
C ARG A 48 -1.49 10.68 13.97
N ARG A 49 -0.44 11.31 14.47
CA ARG A 49 -0.54 12.55 15.27
C ARG A 49 -1.00 13.71 14.39
N ASP A 50 -0.43 13.84 13.18
CA ASP A 50 -0.82 14.88 12.22
C ASP A 50 -2.28 14.72 11.73
N LEU A 51 -2.82 13.50 11.78
CA LEU A 51 -4.22 13.20 11.47
C LEU A 51 -5.18 13.37 12.67
N GLY A 52 -4.71 13.81 13.83
CA GLY A 52 -5.52 13.97 15.05
C GLY A 52 -5.96 12.66 15.72
N ILE A 53 -5.49 11.50 15.23
CA ILE A 53 -5.89 10.17 15.75
C ILE A 53 -5.21 9.88 17.09
N ALA A 54 -4.07 10.52 17.38
CA ALA A 54 -3.40 10.37 18.68
C ALA A 54 -4.18 11.02 19.84
N ASP A 55 -4.99 12.05 19.57
CA ASP A 55 -5.89 12.67 20.55
C ASP A 55 -7.07 11.74 20.91
N GLU A 56 -7.47 10.85 20.00
CA GLU A 56 -8.58 9.91 20.20
C GLU A 56 -8.18 8.64 21.00
N PHE A 57 -6.92 8.21 20.89
CA PHE A 57 -6.44 6.95 21.51
C PHE A 57 -5.33 7.13 22.56
N GLY A 58 -4.96 8.38 22.87
CA GLY A 58 -3.93 8.73 23.85
C GLY A 58 -2.49 8.47 23.37
N SER A 59 -1.54 9.33 23.76
CA SER A 59 -0.12 9.03 23.57
C SER A 59 0.29 7.83 24.45
N PRO A 60 1.07 6.86 23.91
CA PRO A 60 1.58 5.77 24.73
C PRO A 60 2.54 6.30 25.82
N PRO A 61 2.56 5.69 27.01
CA PRO A 61 3.48 6.08 28.07
C PRO A 61 4.93 5.81 27.63
N GLY A 62 5.81 6.82 27.74
CA GLY A 62 7.26 6.68 27.55
C GLY A 62 7.87 7.41 26.36
N VAL A 63 7.17 8.34 25.70
CA VAL A 63 7.76 9.23 24.69
C VAL A 63 7.77 10.68 25.19
N ASP A 64 8.88 11.10 25.78
CA ASP A 64 9.14 12.51 26.09
C ASP A 64 9.39 13.26 24.76
N ALA A 65 8.33 13.84 24.20
CA ALA A 65 8.43 14.75 23.08
C ALA A 65 8.75 16.16 23.59
N PRO A 66 9.74 16.88 23.01
CA PRO A 66 9.92 18.29 23.30
C PRO A 66 8.75 19.11 22.75
N ALA A 67 8.40 20.18 23.48
CA ALA A 67 7.28 21.07 23.20
C ALA A 67 7.36 21.70 21.80
N ASP A 68 6.24 21.63 21.09
CA ASP A 68 5.99 22.27 19.80
C ASP A 68 5.74 23.78 19.98
N ASP A 69 6.57 24.61 19.35
CA ASP A 69 6.39 26.06 19.30
C ASP A 69 5.66 26.39 18.00
N GLY A 70 4.39 26.77 18.17
CA GLY A 70 3.43 26.94 17.09
C GLY A 70 3.90 27.86 15.97
N ARG A 71 3.72 27.39 14.74
CA ARG A 71 3.67 28.26 13.57
C ARG A 71 2.51 27.86 12.67
N THR A 72 1.44 28.62 12.80
CA THR A 72 0.28 28.64 11.89
C THR A 72 0.60 29.43 10.62
N GLU A 73 -0.16 29.10 9.56
CA GLU A 73 -0.59 29.90 8.40
C GLU A 73 0.10 29.57 7.05
N PRO A 74 -0.57 29.75 5.89
CA PRO A 74 -2.01 29.74 5.60
C PRO A 74 -2.40 28.90 4.36
N ALA A 75 -3.72 28.82 4.14
CA ALA A 75 -4.37 28.23 2.97
C ALA A 75 -3.91 28.80 1.62
N SER A 76 -3.97 27.97 0.58
CA SER A 76 -3.99 28.41 -0.82
C SER A 76 -5.00 27.55 -1.58
N GLU A 77 -6.20 28.09 -1.74
CA GLU A 77 -7.13 27.73 -2.80
C GLU A 77 -6.65 28.31 -4.13
N GLY A 78 -6.88 27.59 -5.22
CA GLY A 78 -6.97 28.19 -6.55
C GLY A 78 -6.46 27.31 -7.68
N GLY A 79 -7.36 26.89 -8.56
CA GLY A 79 -7.04 26.73 -9.97
C GLY A 79 -7.58 25.47 -10.64
N ASP A 80 -8.86 25.49 -10.98
CA ASP A 80 -9.47 24.68 -12.03
C ASP A 80 -8.64 24.71 -13.33
N LEU A 81 -8.36 23.53 -13.91
CA LEU A 81 -8.14 23.38 -15.35
C LEU A 81 -8.80 22.10 -15.84
N GLU A 82 -9.96 22.30 -16.45
CA GLU A 82 -10.58 21.37 -17.38
C GLU A 82 -9.60 21.08 -18.54
N GLY A 83 -9.13 19.84 -18.57
CA GLY A 83 -8.24 19.31 -19.60
C GLY A 83 -8.69 17.91 -19.97
N GLY A 84 -9.80 17.84 -20.71
CA GLY A 84 -10.34 16.60 -21.25
C GLY A 84 -9.30 15.84 -22.06
N SER A 85 -8.74 14.80 -21.47
CA SER A 85 -8.28 13.63 -22.19
C SER A 85 -9.33 12.54 -21.93
N PRO A 86 -9.96 11.94 -22.95
CA PRO A 86 -10.78 10.76 -22.72
C PRO A 86 -9.89 9.73 -22.02
N PRO A 87 -10.34 9.09 -20.93
CA PRO A 87 -9.53 8.08 -20.29
C PRO A 87 -9.36 6.97 -21.32
N THR A 88 -8.16 6.82 -21.86
CA THR A 88 -7.75 5.54 -22.42
C THR A 88 -7.78 4.58 -21.24
N ASN A 89 -8.93 3.96 -21.00
CA ASN A 89 -9.17 2.97 -19.97
C ASN A 89 -8.87 1.60 -20.59
N PRO A 90 -7.65 1.06 -20.47
CA PRO A 90 -7.34 -0.27 -20.99
C PRO A 90 -7.70 -1.35 -19.95
N ARG A 91 -8.25 -0.95 -18.78
CA ARG A 91 -8.48 -1.78 -17.57
C ARG A 91 -9.66 -1.28 -16.69
N GLY A 92 -10.49 -0.38 -17.21
CA GLY A 92 -11.38 0.43 -16.36
C GLY A 92 -12.65 -0.26 -15.87
N ASN A 93 -13.04 -1.40 -16.43
CA ASN A 93 -14.31 -2.07 -16.08
C ASN A 93 -14.13 -3.40 -15.36
N ASP A 94 -12.95 -4.02 -15.40
CA ASP A 94 -12.79 -5.39 -14.90
C ASP A 94 -12.69 -5.41 -13.37
N LEU A 95 -11.97 -4.45 -12.78
CA LEU A 95 -11.77 -4.41 -11.32
C LEU A 95 -13.08 -4.26 -10.55
N GLU A 96 -13.92 -3.32 -10.99
CA GLU A 96 -15.23 -3.08 -10.37
C GLU A 96 -16.12 -4.32 -10.50
N THR A 97 -16.14 -4.95 -11.68
CA THR A 97 -16.87 -6.20 -11.90
C THR A 97 -16.35 -7.33 -11.00
N THR A 98 -15.04 -7.56 -10.91
CA THR A 98 -14.46 -8.61 -10.05
C THR A 98 -14.81 -8.38 -8.57
N LEU A 99 -14.77 -7.13 -8.10
CA LEU A 99 -15.12 -6.81 -6.71
C LEU A 99 -16.62 -7.00 -6.44
N LEU A 100 -17.49 -6.58 -7.36
CA LEU A 100 -18.92 -6.79 -7.25
C LEU A 100 -19.28 -8.27 -7.29
N GLU A 101 -18.69 -9.05 -8.19
CA GLU A 101 -18.88 -10.51 -8.26
C GLU A 101 -18.42 -11.22 -6.98
N ALA A 102 -17.28 -10.81 -6.41
CA ALA A 102 -16.79 -11.36 -5.15
C ALA A 102 -17.78 -11.07 -4.00
N LEU A 103 -18.31 -9.84 -3.93
CA LEU A 103 -19.31 -9.45 -2.94
C LEU A 103 -20.66 -10.13 -3.16
N GLU A 104 -21.11 -10.31 -4.41
CA GLU A 104 -22.35 -11.01 -4.73
C GLU A 104 -22.28 -12.50 -4.37
N ARG A 105 -21.11 -13.13 -4.57
CA ARG A 105 -20.91 -14.56 -4.30
C ARG A 105 -20.91 -14.91 -2.82
N GLU A 106 -20.29 -14.07 -1.99
CA GLU A 106 -20.04 -14.36 -0.58
C GLU A 106 -20.82 -13.46 0.40
N GLY A 107 -21.45 -12.40 -0.10
CA GLY A 107 -22.25 -11.43 0.65
C GLY A 107 -21.40 -10.48 1.51
N VAL A 108 -20.47 -11.01 2.31
CA VAL A 108 -19.53 -10.24 3.12
C VAL A 108 -18.13 -10.81 2.94
N VAL A 109 -17.25 -10.05 2.30
CA VAL A 109 -15.85 -10.42 2.05
C VAL A 109 -14.94 -9.45 2.81
N SER A 110 -13.90 -9.99 3.44
CA SER A 110 -12.87 -9.16 4.06
C SER A 110 -12.06 -8.41 2.99
N PHE A 111 -11.37 -7.33 3.38
CA PHE A 111 -10.49 -6.62 2.45
C PHE A 111 -9.43 -7.54 1.84
N ASP A 112 -8.82 -8.42 2.63
CA ASP A 112 -7.87 -9.41 2.13
C ASP A 112 -8.52 -10.36 1.10
N GLY A 113 -9.76 -10.80 1.33
CA GLY A 113 -10.49 -11.63 0.37
C GLY A 113 -10.79 -10.92 -0.95
N LEU A 114 -11.08 -9.61 -0.90
CA LEU A 114 -11.25 -8.79 -2.09
C LEU A 114 -9.93 -8.63 -2.87
N VAL A 115 -8.81 -8.43 -2.16
CA VAL A 115 -7.48 -8.35 -2.79
C VAL A 115 -7.12 -9.68 -3.46
N GLU A 116 -7.38 -10.82 -2.82
CA GLU A 116 -7.14 -12.14 -3.41
C GLU A 116 -8.01 -12.38 -4.65
N ALA A 117 -9.28 -11.97 -4.62
CA ALA A 117 -10.17 -12.08 -5.77
C ALA A 117 -9.64 -11.27 -6.98
N VAL A 118 -9.18 -10.03 -6.73
CA VAL A 118 -8.59 -9.18 -7.76
C VAL A 118 -7.24 -9.72 -8.24
N ALA A 119 -6.41 -10.24 -7.33
CA ALA A 119 -5.12 -10.81 -7.67
C ALA A 119 -5.30 -12.01 -8.63
N GLY A 120 -6.27 -12.88 -8.37
CA GLY A 120 -6.59 -14.00 -9.26
C GLY A 120 -6.95 -13.56 -10.68
N ASP A 121 -7.82 -12.56 -10.83
CA ASP A 121 -8.19 -11.99 -12.14
C ASP A 121 -6.99 -11.38 -12.87
N VAL A 122 -6.12 -10.67 -12.13
CA VAL A 122 -4.89 -10.11 -12.71
C VAL A 122 -3.93 -11.20 -13.14
N GLU A 123 -3.77 -12.26 -12.35
CA GLU A 123 -2.91 -13.40 -12.68
C GLU A 123 -3.38 -14.13 -13.95
N GLU A 124 -4.68 -14.41 -14.08
CA GLU A 124 -5.26 -15.00 -15.29
C GLU A 124 -5.01 -14.13 -16.52
N ARG A 125 -5.28 -12.82 -16.42
CA ARG A 125 -5.04 -11.88 -17.52
C ARG A 125 -3.56 -11.80 -17.91
N VAL A 126 -2.65 -11.87 -16.93
CA VAL A 126 -1.21 -11.90 -17.19
C VAL A 126 -0.83 -13.18 -17.93
N ASP A 127 -1.35 -14.33 -17.52
CA ASP A 127 -1.09 -15.61 -18.18
C ASP A 127 -1.58 -15.60 -19.63
N GLU A 128 -2.82 -15.17 -19.87
CA GLU A 128 -3.39 -15.02 -21.21
C GLU A 128 -2.56 -14.08 -22.09
N THR A 129 -2.26 -12.88 -21.57
CA THR A 129 -1.48 -11.88 -22.31
C THR A 129 -0.07 -12.40 -22.63
N MET A 130 0.57 -13.11 -21.70
CA MET A 130 1.89 -13.70 -21.91
C MET A 130 1.85 -14.83 -22.93
N GLY A 131 0.79 -15.66 -22.93
CA GLY A 131 0.53 -16.67 -23.96
C GLY A 131 0.39 -16.07 -25.37
N ASP A 132 -0.35 -14.97 -25.49
CA ASP A 132 -0.50 -14.23 -26.75
C ASP A 132 0.83 -13.65 -27.25
N LEU A 133 1.60 -13.05 -26.35
CA LEU A 133 2.92 -12.49 -26.69
C LEU A 133 3.90 -13.58 -27.12
N GLN A 134 3.84 -14.78 -26.54
CA GLN A 134 4.65 -15.92 -26.97
C GLN A 134 4.23 -16.45 -28.33
N SER A 135 2.93 -16.58 -28.56
CA SER A 135 2.38 -17.03 -29.84
C SER A 135 2.78 -16.10 -30.99
N ARG A 136 2.91 -14.79 -30.69
CA ARG A 136 3.42 -13.77 -31.61
C ARG A 136 4.94 -13.72 -31.72
N GLY A 137 5.67 -14.54 -30.96
CA GLY A 137 7.12 -14.60 -30.95
C GLY A 137 7.81 -13.36 -30.36
N LEU A 138 7.11 -12.58 -29.53
CA LEU A 138 7.65 -11.36 -28.92
C LEU A 138 8.33 -11.63 -27.57
N VAL A 139 7.88 -12.67 -26.86
CA VAL A 139 8.48 -13.13 -25.61
C VAL A 139 8.67 -14.65 -25.65
N ARG A 140 9.57 -15.17 -24.83
CA ARG A 140 9.86 -16.61 -24.71
C ARG A 140 10.13 -16.96 -23.25
N TYR A 141 9.65 -18.12 -22.80
CA TYR A 141 10.02 -18.65 -21.50
C TYR A 141 11.47 -19.19 -21.49
N SER A 142 12.30 -18.68 -20.58
CA SER A 142 13.62 -19.22 -20.24
C SER A 142 13.48 -20.17 -19.06
N GLY A 143 13.52 -21.47 -19.33
CA GLY A 143 13.47 -22.49 -18.27
C GLY A 143 14.69 -22.47 -17.34
N ARG A 144 15.83 -21.93 -17.79
CA ARG A 144 17.04 -21.82 -16.95
C ARG A 144 16.91 -20.73 -15.89
N ASP A 145 16.30 -19.60 -16.27
CA ASP A 145 16.17 -18.43 -15.40
C ASP A 145 14.80 -18.38 -14.70
N GLY A 146 13.90 -19.32 -15.03
CA GLY A 146 12.58 -19.43 -14.43
C GLY A 146 11.64 -18.28 -14.77
N GLY A 147 11.82 -17.63 -15.92
CA GLY A 147 11.08 -16.42 -16.29
C GLY A 147 10.93 -16.21 -17.79
N TYR A 148 10.41 -15.05 -18.19
CA TYR A 148 10.20 -14.70 -19.59
C TYR A 148 11.23 -13.68 -20.08
N VAL A 149 11.76 -13.90 -21.27
CA VAL A 149 12.67 -12.96 -21.96
C VAL A 149 12.00 -12.39 -23.19
N ARG A 150 12.32 -11.14 -23.53
CA ARG A 150 11.88 -10.52 -24.78
C ARG A 150 12.72 -11.06 -25.93
N VAL A 151 12.07 -11.40 -27.04
CA VAL A 151 12.75 -11.78 -28.27
C VAL A 151 13.01 -10.50 -29.04
N GLU A 152 14.27 -10.09 -29.13
CA GLU A 152 14.69 -9.05 -30.07
C GLU A 152 14.64 -9.66 -31.48
N ARG A 153 13.98 -8.95 -32.39
CA ARG A 153 13.77 -9.39 -33.77
C ARG A 153 15.02 -9.21 -34.61
#